data_AF-A0A432XCY1-F1
#
_entry.id   AF-A0A432XCY1-F1
#
_cell.length_a   1.000
_cell.length_b   1.000
_cell.length_c   1.000
_cell.angle_alpha   90.00
_cell.angle_beta   90.00
_cell.angle_gamma   90.00
#
_symmetry.space_group_name_H-M   'P 1'
#
loop_
_entity.id
_entity.type
_entity.pdbx_description
1 polymer ?
#
loop_
_entity_poly.entity_id
_entity_poly.type
_entity_poly.pdbx_seq_one_letter_code
_entity_poly.pdbx_strand_id
1 'polypeptide(L)'
;MSLTTRLVILAGLVGLLFYNASEEQLWAAIVDWQLGWYQLGVPIAWGIILGALANLLIGNALVKWLEPITLVAASLLTLGLTGAAAVYGAHQMSGLTIAPLFISSIGLGAYLFAYSYARFAGARKAKNTNETNERDKT
;
A
#
# COMPACT_ATOMS: atom_id res chain seq x y z
N MET A 1 -0.19 1.31 -25.65
CA MET A 1 -1.07 0.90 -24.52
C MET A 1 -0.53 1.52 -23.25
N SER A 2 -1.34 2.27 -22.49
CA SER A 2 -0.89 3.01 -21.30
C SER A 2 -0.68 2.08 -20.10
N LEU A 3 0.16 2.50 -19.14
CA LEU A 3 0.45 1.77 -17.89
C LEU A 3 -0.84 1.49 -17.11
N THR A 4 -1.72 2.49 -17.02
CA THR A 4 -3.02 2.40 -16.34
C THR A 4 -3.90 1.31 -16.92
N THR A 5 -3.99 1.20 -18.26
CA THR A 5 -4.79 0.14 -18.89
C THR A 5 -4.25 -1.25 -18.59
N ARG A 6 -2.91 -1.42 -18.51
CA ARG A 6 -2.29 -2.69 -18.14
C ARG A 6 -2.59 -3.07 -16.69
N LEU A 7 -2.54 -2.09 -15.77
CA LEU A 7 -2.87 -2.30 -14.36
C LEU A 7 -4.34 -2.70 -14.16
N VAL A 8 -5.26 -2.07 -14.88
CA VAL A 8 -6.69 -2.42 -14.83
C VAL A 8 -6.93 -3.84 -15.34
N ILE A 9 -6.26 -4.26 -16.42
CA ILE A 9 -6.37 -5.63 -16.94
C ILE A 9 -5.80 -6.64 -15.94
N LEU A 10 -4.66 -6.35 -15.32
CA LEU A 10 -4.10 -7.19 -14.27
C LEU A 10 -5.03 -7.26 -13.05
N ALA A 11 -5.66 -6.15 -12.67
CA ALA A 11 -6.67 -6.13 -11.61
C ALA A 11 -7.89 -6.99 -11.94
N GLY A 12 -8.40 -6.92 -13.17
CA GLY A 12 -9.48 -7.79 -13.64
C GLY A 12 -9.08 -9.27 -13.64
N LEU A 13 -7.88 -9.61 -14.11
CA LEU A 13 -7.36 -10.97 -14.12
C LEU A 13 -7.20 -11.53 -12.70
N VAL A 14 -6.69 -10.74 -11.76
CA VAL A 14 -6.57 -11.15 -10.36
C VAL A 14 -7.94 -11.27 -9.70
N GLY A 15 -8.89 -10.39 -10.02
CA GLY A 15 -10.29 -10.57 -9.64
C GLY A 15 -10.87 -11.90 -10.11
N LEU A 16 -10.60 -12.30 -11.36
CA LEU A 16 -11.01 -13.60 -11.91
C LEU A 16 -10.31 -14.80 -11.25
N LEU A 17 -9.04 -14.65 -10.84
CA LEU A 17 -8.34 -15.68 -10.08
C LEU A 17 -8.98 -15.90 -8.71
N PHE A 18 -9.33 -14.82 -8.01
CA PHE A 18 -10.04 -14.89 -6.73
C PHE A 18 -11.48 -15.37 -6.85
N TYR A 19 -12.16 -15.04 -7.96
CA TYR A 19 -13.51 -15.53 -8.25
C TYR A 19 -13.54 -17.05 -8.43
N ASN A 20 -12.51 -17.62 -9.06
CA ASN A 20 -12.38 -19.07 -9.23
C ASN A 20 -11.74 -19.80 -8.04
N ALA A 21 -11.29 -19.07 -7.00
CA ALA A 21 -10.75 -19.67 -5.80
C ALA A 21 -11.88 -20.32 -4.99
N SER A 22 -11.69 -21.58 -4.63
CA SER A 22 -12.64 -22.28 -3.75
C SER A 22 -12.60 -21.73 -2.33
N GLU A 23 -13.70 -21.90 -1.60
CA GLU A 23 -13.80 -21.50 -0.19
C GLU A 23 -12.69 -22.14 0.66
N GLU A 24 -12.39 -23.42 0.42
CA GLU A 24 -11.35 -24.17 1.13
C GLU A 24 -9.95 -23.59 0.90
N GLN A 25 -9.64 -23.15 -0.32
CA GLN A 25 -8.36 -22.51 -0.63
C GLN A 25 -8.23 -21.14 0.04
N LEU A 26 -9.30 -20.35 0.05
CA LEU A 26 -9.32 -19.05 0.71
C LEU A 26 -9.21 -19.21 2.23
N TRP A 27 -9.90 -20.20 2.79
CA TRP A 27 -9.84 -20.52 4.21
C TRP A 27 -8.45 -21.02 4.63
N ALA A 28 -7.86 -21.93 3.85
CA ALA A 28 -6.49 -22.39 4.08
C ALA A 28 -5.50 -21.22 4.07
N ALA A 29 -5.60 -20.31 3.10
CA ALA A 29 -4.77 -19.12 3.06
C ALA A 29 -4.95 -18.21 4.29
N ILE A 30 -6.18 -18.06 4.80
CA ILE A 30 -6.44 -17.29 6.02
C ILE A 30 -5.79 -17.95 7.24
N VAL A 31 -5.92 -19.27 7.38
CA VAL A 31 -5.38 -20.02 8.52
C VAL A 31 -3.86 -20.06 8.48
N ASP A 32 -3.26 -20.40 7.34
CA ASP A 32 -1.82 -20.55 7.16
C ASP A 32 -1.07 -19.23 7.44
N TRP A 33 -1.62 -18.12 6.97
CA TRP A 33 -1.06 -16.79 7.18
C TRP A 33 -1.59 -16.11 8.45
N GLN A 34 -2.38 -16.82 9.25
CA GLN A 34 -3.03 -16.31 10.46
C GLN A 34 -3.69 -14.95 10.25
N LEU A 35 -4.38 -14.78 9.12
CA LEU A 35 -4.98 -13.52 8.73
C LEU A 35 -6.21 -13.23 9.58
N GLY A 36 -6.34 -11.98 9.97
CA GLY A 36 -7.46 -11.48 10.75
C GLY A 36 -7.51 -9.96 10.68
N TRP A 37 -8.57 -9.38 11.26
CA TRP A 37 -8.78 -7.93 11.24
C TRP A 37 -7.64 -7.15 11.87
N TYR A 38 -6.98 -7.71 12.89
CA TYR A 38 -5.80 -7.11 13.49
C TYR A 38 -4.62 -7.08 12.51
N GLN A 39 -4.38 -8.19 11.81
CA GLN A 39 -3.30 -8.36 10.84
C GLN A 39 -3.49 -7.42 9.64
N LEU A 40 -4.73 -7.07 9.28
CA LEU A 40 -5.00 -6.02 8.29
C LEU A 40 -4.51 -4.63 8.75
N GLY A 41 -4.45 -4.35 10.05
CA GLY A 41 -3.95 -3.06 10.57
C GLY A 41 -2.43 -2.95 10.61
N VAL A 42 -1.73 -4.09 10.67
CA VAL A 42 -0.28 -4.14 10.90
C VAL A 42 0.52 -3.47 9.76
N PRO A 43 0.29 -3.77 8.46
CA PRO A 43 1.01 -3.10 7.37
C PRO A 43 0.78 -1.59 7.33
N ILE A 44 -0.43 -1.13 7.67
CA ILE A 44 -0.82 0.27 7.70
C ILE A 44 -0.01 1.03 8.77
N ALA A 45 0.02 0.48 9.99
CA ALA A 45 0.77 1.05 11.10
C ALA A 45 2.28 1.11 10.80
N TRP A 46 2.84 0.01 10.29
CA TRP A 46 4.25 -0.03 9.91
C TRP A 46 4.58 0.92 8.77
N GLY A 47 3.68 1.10 7.79
CA GLY A 47 3.85 2.07 6.72
C GLY A 47 4.17 3.47 7.27
N ILE A 48 3.34 3.96 8.19
CA ILE A 48 3.52 5.28 8.80
C ILE A 48 4.85 5.37 9.57
N ILE A 49 5.11 4.40 10.44
CA ILE A 49 6.28 4.37 11.32
C ILE A 49 7.57 4.29 10.50
N LEU A 50 7.65 3.35 9.57
CA LEU A 50 8.83 3.16 8.72
C LEU A 50 9.05 4.34 7.79
N GLY A 51 8.00 4.98 7.28
CA GLY A 51 8.15 6.17 6.42
C GLY A 51 8.80 7.34 7.17
N ALA A 52 8.39 7.55 8.43
CA ALA A 52 8.98 8.57 9.28
C ALA A 52 10.43 8.24 9.63
N LEU A 53 10.71 6.99 10.01
CA LEU A 53 12.06 6.52 10.33
C LEU A 53 12.99 6.56 9.11
N ALA A 54 12.50 6.18 7.94
CA ALA A 54 13.28 6.21 6.69
C ALA A 54 13.72 7.63 6.35
N ASN A 55 12.85 8.64 6.54
CA ASN A 55 13.26 10.02 6.34
C ASN A 55 14.34 10.43 7.36
N LEU A 56 14.27 9.92 8.60
CA LEU A 56 15.27 10.19 9.62
C LEU A 56 16.65 9.63 9.26
N LEU A 57 16.70 8.38 8.79
CA LEU A 57 17.94 7.63 8.57
C LEU A 57 18.53 7.78 7.16
N ILE A 58 17.69 7.83 6.13
CA ILE A 58 18.10 7.67 4.71
C ILE A 58 18.20 9.02 3.99
N GLY A 59 17.66 10.10 4.58
CA GLY A 59 17.68 11.43 3.97
C GLY A 59 16.95 11.44 2.63
N ASN A 60 17.52 12.05 1.58
CA ASN A 60 16.86 12.27 0.29
C ASN A 60 16.96 11.10 -0.72
N ALA A 61 17.66 10.01 -0.40
CA ALA A 61 17.90 8.94 -1.37
C ALA A 61 16.62 8.19 -1.79
N LEU A 62 15.58 8.22 -0.95
CA LEU A 62 14.30 7.56 -1.20
C LEU A 62 13.34 8.38 -2.06
N VAL A 63 13.62 9.67 -2.31
CA VAL A 63 12.72 10.55 -3.08
C VAL A 63 12.45 10.00 -4.47
N LYS A 64 13.49 9.49 -5.17
CA LYS A 64 13.34 8.89 -6.51
C LYS A 64 12.52 7.60 -6.52
N TRP A 65 12.37 6.95 -5.37
CA TRP A 65 11.61 5.71 -5.23
C TRP A 65 10.15 5.96 -4.84
N LEU A 66 9.77 7.21 -4.53
CA LEU A 66 8.39 7.52 -4.15
C LEU A 66 7.40 7.20 -5.27
N GLU A 67 7.72 7.57 -6.50
CA GLU A 67 6.87 7.28 -7.66
C GLU A 67 6.66 5.77 -7.91
N PRO A 68 7.70 4.93 -7.99
CA PRO A 68 7.47 3.49 -8.16
C PRO A 68 6.78 2.87 -6.94
N ILE A 69 7.06 3.31 -5.71
CA ILE A 69 6.36 2.81 -4.52
C ILE A 69 4.86 3.14 -4.58
N THR A 70 4.49 4.37 -4.93
CA THR A 70 3.07 4.76 -4.99
C THR A 70 2.33 4.05 -6.13
N LEU A 71 2.99 3.78 -7.26
CA LEU A 71 2.41 2.98 -8.34
C LEU A 71 2.16 1.53 -7.92
N VAL A 72 3.12 0.90 -7.25
CA VAL A 72 2.96 -0.46 -6.72
C VAL A 72 1.87 -0.47 -5.65
N ALA A 73 1.86 0.51 -4.75
CA ALA A 73 0.84 0.65 -3.72
C ALA A 73 -0.58 0.76 -4.31
N ALA A 74 -0.76 1.63 -5.32
CA ALA A 74 -2.03 1.78 -6.02
C ALA A 74 -2.45 0.48 -6.71
N SER A 75 -1.51 -0.23 -7.33
CA SER A 75 -1.76 -1.51 -7.98
C SER A 75 -2.22 -2.56 -6.97
N LEU A 76 -1.53 -2.72 -5.84
CA LEU A 76 -1.90 -3.65 -4.77
C LEU A 76 -3.26 -3.31 -4.15
N LEU A 77 -3.54 -2.01 -3.95
CA LEU A 77 -4.84 -1.55 -3.47
C LEU A 77 -5.96 -1.96 -4.43
N THR A 78 -5.83 -1.63 -5.72
CA THR A 78 -6.84 -2.00 -6.73
C THR A 78 -6.99 -3.52 -6.83
N LEU A 79 -5.88 -4.26 -6.89
CA LEU A 79 -5.88 -5.72 -6.97
C LEU A 79 -6.62 -6.36 -5.79
N GLY A 80 -6.27 -5.98 -4.56
CA GLY A 80 -6.89 -6.54 -3.37
C GLY A 80 -8.36 -6.14 -3.21
N LEU A 81 -8.74 -4.91 -3.58
CA LEU A 81 -10.13 -4.44 -3.47
C LEU A 81 -11.01 -5.12 -4.52
N THR A 82 -10.53 -5.23 -5.75
CA THR A 82 -11.23 -5.96 -6.81
C THR A 82 -11.33 -7.44 -6.47
N GLY A 83 -10.26 -8.04 -5.92
CA GLY A 83 -10.30 -9.42 -5.43
C GLY A 83 -11.31 -9.63 -4.30
N ALA A 84 -11.36 -8.71 -3.32
CA ALA A 84 -12.30 -8.78 -2.21
C ALA A 84 -13.75 -8.67 -2.67
N ALA A 85 -14.03 -7.77 -3.62
CA ALA A 85 -15.35 -7.65 -4.24
C ALA A 85 -15.74 -8.93 -5.01
N ALA A 86 -14.80 -9.53 -5.73
CA ALA A 86 -15.02 -10.78 -6.46
C ALA A 86 -15.31 -11.96 -5.52
N VAL A 87 -14.53 -12.13 -4.45
CA VAL A 87 -14.74 -13.16 -3.43
C VAL A 87 -16.08 -12.99 -2.75
N TYR A 88 -16.44 -11.76 -2.37
CA TYR A 88 -17.74 -11.50 -1.76
C TYR A 88 -18.89 -11.80 -2.71
N GLY A 89 -18.77 -11.43 -3.99
CA GLY A 89 -19.78 -11.73 -5.01
C GLY A 89 -19.96 -13.23 -5.26
N ALA A 90 -18.86 -14.01 -5.23
CA ALA A 90 -18.89 -15.44 -5.46
C ALA A 90 -19.41 -16.25 -4.27
N HIS A 91 -18.94 -15.93 -3.06
CA HIS A 91 -19.13 -16.79 -1.88
C HIS A 91 -20.08 -16.20 -0.83
N GLN A 92 -20.45 -14.92 -0.95
CA GLN A 92 -21.32 -14.18 -0.01
C GLN A 92 -20.88 -14.21 1.47
N MET A 93 -19.63 -14.58 1.73
CA MET A 93 -19.05 -14.65 3.06
C MET A 93 -17.99 -13.57 3.25
N SER A 94 -18.25 -12.64 4.17
CA SER A 94 -17.31 -11.54 4.48
C SER A 94 -15.98 -12.04 5.05
N GLY A 95 -15.96 -13.15 5.79
CA GLY A 95 -14.74 -13.72 6.36
C GLY A 95 -13.69 -14.11 5.32
N LEU A 96 -14.12 -14.62 4.15
CA LEU A 96 -13.21 -15.03 3.07
C LEU A 96 -12.56 -13.84 2.35
N THR A 97 -13.16 -12.65 2.45
CA THR A 97 -12.59 -11.42 1.86
C THR A 97 -11.33 -10.95 2.57
N ILE A 98 -11.02 -11.47 3.77
CA ILE A 98 -9.83 -11.10 4.53
C ILE A 98 -8.54 -11.35 3.75
N ALA A 99 -8.47 -12.46 3.00
CA ALA A 99 -7.30 -12.79 2.19
C ALA A 99 -6.98 -11.71 1.12
N PRO A 100 -7.90 -11.34 0.22
CA PRO A 100 -7.64 -10.25 -0.73
C PRO A 100 -7.56 -8.87 -0.07
N LEU A 101 -8.28 -8.62 1.04
CA LEU A 101 -8.15 -7.37 1.80
C LEU A 101 -6.75 -7.18 2.41
N PHE A 102 -6.06 -8.27 2.74
CA PHE A 102 -4.68 -8.18 3.22
C PHE A 102 -3.72 -7.62 2.16
N ILE A 103 -3.94 -7.96 0.88
CA ILE A 103 -3.19 -7.38 -0.24
C ILE A 103 -3.44 -5.86 -0.32
N SER A 104 -4.70 -5.44 -0.18
CA SER A 104 -5.04 -4.02 -0.11
C SER A 104 -4.39 -3.32 1.09
N SER A 105 -4.35 -3.98 2.25
CA SER A 105 -3.67 -3.45 3.43
C SER A 105 -2.18 -3.22 3.18
N ILE A 106 -1.49 -4.16 2.54
CA ILE A 106 -0.08 -3.99 2.13
C ILE A 106 0.07 -2.78 1.19
N GLY A 107 -0.82 -2.67 0.20
CA GLY A 107 -0.85 -1.52 -0.70
C GLY A 107 -1.04 -0.19 0.05
N LEU A 108 -1.96 -0.15 1.01
CA LEU A 108 -2.20 1.04 1.83
C LEU A 108 -1.00 1.36 2.72
N GLY A 109 -0.38 0.35 3.33
CA GLY A 109 0.83 0.50 4.13
C GLY A 109 2.00 1.07 3.31
N ALA A 110 2.22 0.56 2.11
CA ALA A 110 3.24 1.08 1.18
C ALA A 110 2.95 2.52 0.76
N TYR A 111 1.68 2.86 0.52
CA TYR A 111 1.28 4.24 0.23
C TYR A 111 1.56 5.16 1.42
N LEU A 112 1.17 4.75 2.63
CA LEU A 112 1.40 5.52 3.86
C LEU A 112 2.87 5.67 4.20
N PHE A 113 3.69 4.68 3.85
CA PHE A 113 5.14 4.78 3.91
C PHE A 113 5.68 5.91 3.05
N ALA A 114 5.32 5.91 1.75
CA ALA A 114 5.73 6.96 0.83
C ALA A 114 5.22 8.34 1.26
N TYR A 115 3.95 8.41 1.69
CA TYR A 115 3.32 9.62 2.19
C TYR A 115 4.04 10.18 3.43
N SER A 116 4.24 9.35 4.46
CA SER A 116 4.92 9.73 5.70
C SER A 116 6.33 10.23 5.42
N TYR A 117 7.11 9.47 4.63
CA TYR A 117 8.45 9.89 4.21
C TYR A 117 8.42 11.26 3.51
N ALA A 118 7.58 11.43 2.49
CA ALA A 118 7.51 12.65 1.71
C ALA A 118 7.09 13.86 2.56
N ARG A 119 6.16 13.66 3.48
CA ARG A 119 5.68 14.70 4.40
C ARG A 119 6.81 15.24 5.27
N PHE A 120 7.64 14.37 5.85
CA PHE A 120 8.76 14.79 6.69
C PHE A 120 9.96 15.29 5.88
N ALA A 121 10.21 14.75 4.69
CA ALA A 121 11.24 15.26 3.77
C ALA A 121 10.93 16.70 3.33
N GLY A 122 9.66 16.98 3.00
CA GLY A 122 9.19 18.33 2.65
C GLY A 122 9.34 19.31 3.81
N ALA A 123 9.02 18.90 5.04
CA ALA A 123 9.19 19.73 6.24
C ALA A 123 10.67 20.09 6.49
N ARG A 124 11.60 19.14 6.29
CA ARG A 124 13.04 19.41 6.39
C ARG A 124 13.53 20.40 5.34
N LYS A 125 13.10 20.24 4.09
CA LYS A 125 13.49 21.14 3.00
C LYS A 125 13.02 22.58 3.28
N ALA A 126 11.78 22.75 3.73
CA ALA A 126 11.23 24.07 4.08
C ALA A 126 12.01 24.74 5.22
N LYS A 127 12.39 23.98 6.25
CA LYS A 127 13.21 24.50 7.36
C LYS A 127 14.57 25.00 6.87
N ASN A 128 15.27 24.21 6.06
CA ASN A 128 16.59 24.58 5.54
C ASN A 128 16.53 25.83 4.65
N THR A 129 15.49 25.99 3.83
CA THR A 129 15.31 27.19 2.99
C THR A 129 15.13 28.46 3.83
N ASN A 130 14.35 28.39 4.92
CA ASN A 130 14.13 29.54 5.79
C ASN A 130 15.43 29.97 6.49
N GLU A 131 16.22 29.03 6.99
CA GLU A 131 17.51 29.32 7.64
C GLU A 131 18.52 29.97 6.68
N THR A 132 18.54 29.57 5.40
CA THR A 132 19.40 30.19 4.38
C THR A 132 18.97 31.64 4.09
N ASN A 133 17.66 31.88 3.95
CA ASN A 133 17.12 33.22 3.69
C ASN A 133 17.32 34.21 4.85
N GLU A 134 17.46 33.72 6.08
CA GLU A 134 17.77 34.56 7.24
C GLU A 134 19.25 34.96 7.28
N ARG A 135 20.17 34.08 6.87
CA ARG A 135 21.61 34.39 6.79
C ARG A 135 21.95 35.39 5.70
N ASP A 136 21.23 35.37 4.58
CA ASP A 136 21.47 36.28 3.45
C ASP A 136 20.96 37.71 3.72
N LYS A 137 20.21 37.91 4.81
CA LYS A 137 19.68 39.22 5.24
C LYS A 137 20.54 39.90 6.30
N THR A 138 21.57 39.23 6.82
CA THR A 138 22.52 39.74 7.83
C THR A 138 23.88 40.01 7.22
#